data_AF-M8BX37-F1
#
_entry.id   AF-M8BX37-F1
#
_cell.length_a   1.000
_cell.length_b   1.000
_cell.length_c   1.000
_cell.angle_alpha   90.00
_cell.angle_beta   90.00
_cell.angle_gamma   90.00
#
_symmetry.space_group_name_H-M   'P 1'
#
loop_
_entity.id
_entity.type
_entity.pdbx_description
1 polymer ?
#
loop_
_entity_poly.entity_id
_entity_poly.type
_entity_poly.pdbx_seq_one_letter_code
_entity_poly.pdbx_strand_id
1 'polypeptide(L)'
;MPSEFGRWATGEAGADGGVDPYQITSDYRTLLVSDWTRLGSGELDSGWGPPAHVVPLTNLDYIATCILVKPWAHKPGARLITQCVTPDRIAAFHEGMLDMN
;
A
#
# COMPACT_ATOMS: atom_id res chain seq x y z
N MET A 1 14.18 -17.17 -7.13
CA MET A 1 13.77 -16.25 -6.05
C MET A 1 14.96 -15.73 -5.23
N PRO A 2 15.77 -16.52 -4.48
CA PRO A 2 16.92 -15.93 -3.76
C PRO A 2 18.08 -15.44 -4.66
N SER A 3 18.44 -16.21 -5.68
CA SER A 3 19.56 -15.89 -6.59
C SER A 3 19.25 -14.74 -7.55
N GLU A 4 18.01 -14.68 -8.05
CA GLU A 4 17.51 -13.60 -8.90
C GLU A 4 17.43 -12.27 -8.15
N PHE A 5 16.90 -12.29 -6.92
CA PHE A 5 16.91 -11.13 -6.04
C PHE A 5 18.35 -10.69 -5.70
N GLY A 6 19.26 -11.64 -5.44
CA GLY A 6 20.67 -11.35 -5.18
C GLY A 6 21.35 -10.62 -6.35
N ARG A 7 21.15 -11.09 -7.58
CA ARG A 7 21.66 -10.43 -8.80
C ARG A 7 21.06 -9.05 -9.03
N TRP A 8 19.78 -8.86 -8.70
CA TRP A 8 19.18 -7.54 -8.75
C TRP A 8 19.75 -6.59 -7.69
N ALA A 9 19.89 -7.07 -6.45
CA ALA A 9 20.41 -6.28 -5.34
C ALA A 9 21.87 -5.82 -5.55
N THR A 10 22.66 -6.54 -6.35
CA THR A 10 24.02 -6.15 -6.76
C THR A 10 24.06 -5.27 -8.01
N GLY A 11 22.91 -4.98 -8.65
CA GLY A 11 22.81 -4.20 -9.88
C GLY A 11 23.20 -4.97 -11.15
N GLU A 12 23.40 -6.29 -11.07
CA GLU A 12 23.68 -7.15 -12.24
C GLU A 12 22.41 -7.38 -13.08
N ALA A 13 21.23 -7.36 -12.45
CA ALA A 13 19.97 -7.40 -13.20
C ALA A 13 19.74 -6.05 -13.89
N GLY A 14 19.79 -6.03 -15.23
CA GLY A 14 19.61 -4.81 -16.04
C GLY A 14 20.91 -4.17 -16.55
N ALA A 15 22.08 -4.66 -16.12
CA ALA A 15 23.39 -4.16 -16.57
C ALA A 15 23.62 -4.30 -18.09
N ASP A 16 22.98 -5.27 -18.73
CA ASP A 16 23.06 -5.54 -20.18
C ASP A 16 22.00 -4.78 -21.00
N GLY A 17 21.38 -3.73 -20.45
CA GLY A 17 20.28 -2.99 -21.09
C GLY A 17 18.92 -3.69 -21.02
N GLY A 18 18.79 -4.71 -20.16
CA GLY A 18 17.52 -5.34 -19.82
C GLY A 18 16.67 -4.47 -18.90
N VAL A 19 15.35 -4.66 -18.94
CA VAL A 19 14.40 -3.99 -18.04
C VAL A 19 14.58 -4.53 -16.61
N ASP A 20 14.63 -3.65 -15.61
CA ASP A 20 14.64 -4.04 -14.20
C ASP A 20 13.34 -4.80 -13.88
N PRO A 21 13.40 -6.10 -13.52
CA PRO A 21 12.21 -6.90 -13.27
C PRO A 21 11.45 -6.49 -11.99
N TYR A 22 12.06 -5.68 -11.12
CA TYR A 22 11.44 -5.14 -9.92
C TYR A 22 11.14 -3.64 -10.03
N GLN A 23 11.28 -3.05 -11.22
CA GLN A 23 10.91 -1.67 -11.45
C GLN A 23 9.41 -1.50 -11.16
N ILE A 24 9.11 -0.65 -10.18
CA ILE A 24 7.73 -0.30 -9.87
C ILE A 24 7.19 0.52 -11.05
N THR A 25 6.21 -0.03 -11.77
CA THR A 25 5.53 0.64 -12.86
C THR A 25 4.33 1.42 -12.33
N SER A 26 4.15 2.63 -12.87
CA SER A 26 2.98 3.47 -12.63
C SER A 26 1.78 3.11 -13.52
N ASP A 27 1.78 1.91 -14.11
CA ASP A 27 0.69 1.51 -15.01
C ASP A 27 -0.51 0.97 -14.22
N TYR A 28 -1.71 1.11 -14.78
CA TYR A 28 -2.99 0.74 -14.15
C TYR A 28 -3.14 -0.75 -13.79
N ARG A 29 -2.13 -1.56 -14.09
CA ARG A 29 -2.09 -3.00 -13.79
C ARG A 29 -1.46 -3.30 -12.43
N THR A 30 -0.80 -2.32 -11.82
CA THR A 30 -0.07 -2.49 -10.58
C THR A 30 -0.86 -1.92 -9.41
N LEU A 31 -1.06 -2.75 -8.39
CA LEU A 31 -1.62 -2.35 -7.09
C LEU A 31 -0.53 -2.55 -6.03
N LEU A 32 -0.18 -1.47 -5.34
CA LEU A 32 0.67 -1.55 -4.16
C LEU A 32 -0.17 -1.96 -2.96
N VAL A 33 0.22 -3.04 -2.27
CA VAL A 33 -0.39 -3.46 -1.02
C VAL A 33 0.64 -3.35 0.10
N SER A 34 0.32 -2.60 1.16
CA SER A 34 1.22 -2.40 2.31
C SER A 34 0.52 -2.75 3.62
N ASP A 35 1.14 -3.58 4.44
CA ASP A 35 0.62 -3.95 5.76
C ASP A 35 1.22 -3.07 6.86
N TRP A 36 0.38 -2.23 7.46
CA TRP A 36 0.71 -1.32 8.55
C TRP A 36 0.15 -1.80 9.90
N THR A 37 -0.48 -2.97 9.96
CA THR A 37 -1.14 -3.48 11.18
C THR A 37 -0.17 -3.68 12.35
N ARG A 38 1.12 -3.86 12.06
CA ARG A 38 2.18 -4.15 13.04
C ARG A 38 3.24 -3.06 13.17
N LEU A 39 3.01 -1.87 12.61
CA LEU A 39 3.98 -0.76 12.69
C LEU A 39 4.02 -0.06 14.06
N GLY A 40 3.15 -0.42 15.00
CA GLY A 40 3.08 0.21 16.33
C GLY A 40 2.55 1.64 16.31
N SER A 41 2.23 2.22 15.14
CA SER A 41 1.77 3.61 15.00
C SER A 41 0.48 3.89 15.78
N GLY A 42 -0.37 2.89 15.99
CA GLY A 42 -1.59 3.00 16.80
C GLY A 42 -1.36 2.91 18.32
N GLU A 43 -0.12 2.68 18.76
CA GLU A 43 0.27 2.51 20.17
C GLU A 43 1.05 3.73 20.70
N LEU A 44 1.26 4.75 19.86
CA LEU A 44 1.90 6.00 20.23
C LEU A 44 0.95 6.83 21.11
N ASP A 45 1.24 6.93 22.40
CA ASP A 45 0.50 7.79 23.34
C ASP A 45 1.46 8.79 24.01
N SER A 46 1.20 10.08 23.77
CA SER A 46 1.95 11.19 24.38
C SER A 46 1.31 11.73 25.67
N GLY A 47 0.34 11.00 26.23
CA GLY A 47 -0.50 11.42 27.37
C GLY A 47 -1.88 11.93 26.97
N TRP A 48 -2.23 11.87 25.69
CA TRP A 48 -3.51 12.34 25.13
C TRP A 48 -4.35 11.20 24.52
N GLY A 49 -3.91 9.96 24.70
CA GLY A 49 -4.50 8.78 24.08
C GLY A 49 -3.87 8.44 22.72
N PRO A 50 -4.20 7.25 22.18
CA PRO A 50 -3.64 6.77 20.92
C PRO A 50 -4.19 7.54 19.70
N PRO A 51 -3.51 7.50 18.55
CA PRO A 51 -3.93 8.26 17.37
C PRO A 51 -5.28 7.77 16.84
N ALA A 52 -6.19 8.72 16.63
CA ALA A 52 -7.50 8.43 16.07
C ALA A 52 -7.47 8.09 14.57
N HIS A 53 -6.39 8.39 13.85
CA HIS A 53 -6.15 7.96 12.48
C HIS A 53 -4.64 7.94 12.19
N VAL A 54 -4.18 6.94 11.45
CA VAL A 54 -2.85 6.90 10.83
C VAL A 54 -3.09 6.86 9.34
N VAL A 55 -2.54 7.82 8.59
CA VAL A 55 -2.70 7.95 7.14
C VAL A 55 -1.33 8.24 6.51
N PRO A 56 -1.08 7.76 5.28
CA PRO A 56 0.12 8.15 4.54
C PRO A 56 0.09 9.65 4.25
N LEU A 57 1.24 10.32 4.42
CA LEU A 57 1.38 11.76 4.13
C LEU A 57 1.68 11.99 2.64
N THR A 58 2.39 11.07 2.00
CA THR A 58 2.74 11.14 0.59
C THR A 58 1.69 10.42 -0.24
N ASN A 59 0.98 11.20 -1.07
CA ASN A 59 0.12 10.66 -2.12
C ASN A 59 1.02 10.31 -3.31
N LEU A 60 1.13 9.02 -3.65
CA LEU A 60 1.76 8.63 -4.91
C LEU A 60 0.65 8.64 -5.95
N ASP A 61 0.42 9.79 -6.60
CA ASP A 61 -0.68 10.00 -7.56
C ASP A 61 -0.52 9.21 -8.88
N TYR A 62 0.37 8.23 -8.89
CA TYR A 62 0.73 7.44 -10.06
C TYR A 62 0.64 5.92 -9.82
N ILE A 63 0.39 5.46 -8.58
CA ILE A 63 0.20 4.03 -8.25
C ILE A 63 -1.04 3.86 -7.38
N ALA A 64 -1.91 2.93 -7.77
CA ALA A 64 -3.02 2.52 -6.93
C ALA A 64 -2.46 1.86 -5.66
N THR A 65 -2.96 2.28 -4.49
CA THR A 65 -2.42 1.84 -3.20
C THR A 65 -3.53 1.33 -2.30
N CYS A 66 -3.26 0.22 -1.61
CA CYS A 66 -4.09 -0.35 -0.55
C CYS A 66 -3.23 -0.56 0.69
N ILE A 67 -3.54 0.13 1.78
CA ILE A 67 -2.84 0.01 3.05
C ILE A 67 -3.75 -0.68 4.05
N LEU A 68 -3.33 -1.84 4.54
CA LEU A 68 -3.98 -2.52 5.65
C LEU A 68 -3.53 -1.87 6.95
N VAL A 69 -4.48 -1.36 7.73
CA VAL A 69 -4.18 -0.70 9.01
C VAL A 69 -4.84 -1.44 10.16
N LYS A 70 -4.29 -1.26 11.36
CA LYS A 70 -4.84 -1.87 12.57
C LYS A 70 -6.32 -1.47 12.72
N PRO A 71 -7.22 -2.43 12.97
CA PRO A 71 -8.64 -2.15 13.19
C PRO A 71 -8.85 -1.28 14.43
N TRP A 72 -9.99 -0.61 14.50
CA TRP A 72 -10.37 0.10 15.72
C TRP A 72 -10.73 -0.90 16.82
N ALA A 73 -10.37 -0.56 18.07
CA ALA A 73 -10.76 -1.37 19.22
C ALA A 73 -12.28 -1.59 19.31
N HIS A 74 -13.07 -0.59 18.91
CA HIS A 74 -14.55 -0.62 18.95
C HIS A 74 -15.22 -1.03 17.64
N LYS A 75 -14.45 -1.25 16.56
CA LYS A 75 -14.98 -1.67 15.25
C LYS A 75 -14.10 -2.79 14.69
N PRO A 76 -14.33 -4.05 15.12
CA PRO A 76 -13.55 -5.19 14.65
C PRO A 76 -13.79 -5.43 13.15
N GLY A 77 -12.83 -6.09 12.50
CA GLY A 77 -12.85 -6.36 11.06
C GLY A 77 -11.58 -5.88 10.37
N ALA A 78 -11.57 -5.82 9.04
CA ALA A 78 -10.48 -5.24 8.28
C ALA A 78 -10.64 -3.72 8.18
N ARG A 79 -9.53 -2.99 8.24
CA ARG A 79 -9.51 -1.55 7.97
C ARG A 79 -8.48 -1.27 6.87
N LEU A 80 -8.93 -0.64 5.80
CA LEU A 80 -8.13 -0.33 4.62
C LEU A 80 -8.10 1.18 4.39
N ILE A 81 -6.97 1.66 3.90
CA ILE A 81 -6.85 2.99 3.26
C ILE A 81 -6.53 2.72 1.80
N THR A 82 -7.38 3.18 0.90
CA THR A 82 -7.25 2.93 -0.53
C THR A 82 -7.13 4.24 -1.28
N GLN A 83 -6.21 4.29 -2.23
CA GLN A 83 -6.02 5.43 -3.12
C GLN A 83 -6.20 4.97 -4.56
N CYS A 84 -7.10 5.65 -5.28
CA CYS A 84 -7.20 5.53 -6.73
C CYS A 84 -6.30 6.58 -7.39
N VAL A 85 -5.67 6.19 -8.50
CA VAL A 85 -4.87 7.10 -9.34
C VAL A 85 -5.77 8.10 -10.07
N THR A 86 -6.96 7.67 -10.46
CA THR A 86 -7.94 8.47 -11.21
C THR A 86 -9.15 8.84 -10.36
N PRO A 87 -9.46 10.14 -10.25
CA PRO A 87 -10.64 10.61 -9.50
C PRO A 87 -11.96 9.99 -9.99
N ASP A 88 -12.10 9.75 -11.30
CA ASP A 88 -13.31 9.18 -11.93
C ASP A 88 -13.52 7.69 -11.60
N ARG A 89 -12.52 7.01 -11.02
CA ARG A 89 -12.60 5.58 -10.69
C ARG A 89 -12.93 5.29 -9.22
N ILE A 90 -12.94 6.32 -8.37
CA ILE A 90 -13.16 6.18 -6.92
C ILE A 90 -14.53 5.57 -6.62
N ALA A 91 -15.59 6.04 -7.31
CA ALA A 91 -16.96 5.56 -7.06
C ALA A 91 -17.11 4.07 -7.42
N ALA A 92 -16.67 3.66 -8.61
CA ALA A 92 -16.73 2.28 -9.06
C ALA A 92 -15.89 1.33 -8.19
N PHE A 93 -14.72 1.81 -7.73
CA PHE A 93 -13.90 1.05 -6.78
C PHE A 93 -14.63 0.83 -5.45
N HIS A 94 -15.25 1.88 -4.91
CA HIS A 94 -16.02 1.79 -3.66
C HIS A 94 -17.21 0.82 -3.78
N GLU A 95 -17.97 0.88 -4.88
CA GLU A 95 -19.07 -0.06 -5.14
C GLU A 95 -18.56 -1.51 -5.21
N GLY A 96 -17.51 -1.78 -5.98
CA GLY A 96 -16.94 -3.13 -6.07
C GLY A 96 -16.44 -3.68 -4.73
N MET A 97 -15.97 -2.81 -3.82
CA MET A 97 -15.57 -3.21 -2.46
C MET A 97 -16.76 -3.59 -1.57
N LEU A 98 -17.92 -2.96 -1.77
CA LEU A 98 -19.14 -3.26 -1.02
C LEU A 98 -19.85 -4.52 -1.54
N ASP A 99 -19.76 -4.80 -2.83
CA ASP A 99 -20.37 -5.95 -3.49
C ASP A 99 -19.66 -7.29 -3.20
N MET A 100 -18.49 -7.27 -2.54
CA MET A 100 -17.74 -8.48 -2.15
C MET A 100 -18.30 -9.19 -0.89
N ASN A 101 -19.45 -8.78 -0.39
CA ASN A 101 -20.07 -9.30 0.84
C ASN A 101 -21.43 -9.96 0.56
#